data_AF-A0AAE7E189-F1
#
_entry.id   AF-A0AAE7E189-F1
#
_cell.length_a   1.000
_cell.length_b   1.000
_cell.length_c   1.000
_cell.angle_alpha   90.00
_cell.angle_beta   90.00
_cell.angle_gamma   90.00
#
_symmetry.space_group_name_H-M   'P 1'
#
loop_
_entity.id
_entity.type
_entity.pdbx_description
1 polymer ?
#
loop_
_entity_poly.entity_id
_entity_poly.type
_entity_poly.pdbx_seq_one_letter_code
_entity_poly.pdbx_strand_id
1 'polypeptide(L)'
;MICKYCKNNTFYQLKNDYIKCKSCAKKYSLKKLKTDENILIGFWQNKTALELSKELNLNYKTIKTRFDEIRYKLSKFLEEEYFKIPKDYSEYEEFYYFSKKQKLLNVKSLYEAVNIIGFYSNEKVYTLLMPNLKHRRESKNEGFEEYLNWHKIYSKESYKTKLYDFWRFLEENLKKYKGVEYDTFFFYLKECEFKFNYEKEEQLEILKNL
;
A
#
# COMPACT_ATOMS: atom_id res chain seq x y z
N MET A 1 -24.81 8.42 4.64
CA MET A 1 -24.39 7.00 4.72
C MET A 1 -25.18 6.18 3.71
N ILE A 2 -24.52 5.23 3.05
CA ILE A 2 -25.15 4.29 2.10
C ILE A 2 -25.08 2.88 2.69
N CYS A 3 -26.16 2.10 2.57
CA CYS A 3 -26.18 0.73 3.06
C CYS A 3 -25.25 -0.15 2.23
N LYS A 4 -24.24 -0.77 2.86
CA LYS A 4 -23.27 -1.65 2.18
C LYS A 4 -23.91 -2.89 1.50
N TYR A 5 -25.16 -3.23 1.83
CA TYR A 5 -25.83 -4.42 1.31
C TYR A 5 -26.78 -4.10 0.14
N CYS A 6 -27.59 -3.05 0.24
CA CYS A 6 -28.62 -2.73 -0.76
C CYS A 6 -28.44 -1.35 -1.41
N LYS A 7 -27.37 -0.63 -1.09
CA LYS A 7 -27.07 0.73 -1.59
C LYS A 7 -28.14 1.80 -1.32
N ASN A 8 -29.16 1.50 -0.51
CA ASN A 8 -30.16 2.47 -0.07
C ASN A 8 -29.54 3.49 0.92
N ASN A 9 -30.01 4.73 0.89
CA ASN A 9 -29.56 5.83 1.72
C ASN A 9 -30.49 6.12 2.91
N THR A 10 -31.65 5.46 3.00
CA THR A 10 -32.62 5.68 4.09
C THR A 10 -32.47 4.68 5.24
N PHE A 11 -32.48 5.19 6.47
CA PHE A 11 -32.31 4.40 7.70
C PHE A 11 -33.35 4.80 8.78
N TYR A 12 -33.68 3.85 9.65
CA TYR A 12 -34.36 4.08 10.93
C TYR A 12 -33.33 4.15 12.05
N GLN A 13 -33.50 5.08 12.99
CA GLN A 13 -32.76 5.06 14.26
C GLN A 13 -33.42 4.05 15.21
N LEU A 14 -32.60 3.19 15.81
CA LEU A 14 -33.00 2.23 16.84
C LEU A 14 -32.45 2.67 18.20
N LYS A 15 -32.95 2.05 19.27
CA LYS A 15 -32.38 2.21 20.61
C LYS A 15 -30.93 1.71 20.65
N ASN A 16 -30.14 2.24 21.59
CA ASN A 16 -28.74 1.87 21.87
C ASN A 16 -27.73 2.18 20.74
N ASP A 17 -27.86 3.31 20.05
CA ASP A 17 -26.95 3.76 18.99
C ASP A 17 -26.85 2.82 17.77
N TYR A 18 -27.97 2.19 17.40
CA TYR A 18 -28.07 1.39 16.18
C TYR A 18 -28.91 2.09 15.13
N ILE A 19 -28.60 1.82 13.86
CA ILE A 19 -29.42 2.21 12.72
C ILE A 19 -29.81 0.97 11.91
N LYS A 20 -31.00 0.98 11.32
CA LYS A 20 -31.52 -0.11 10.49
C LYS A 20 -31.84 0.41 9.10
N CYS A 21 -31.31 -0.22 8.05
CA CYS A 21 -31.66 0.16 6.69
C CYS A 21 -33.16 -0.07 6.44
N LYS A 22 -33.85 0.90 5.83
CA LYS A 22 -35.30 0.77 5.54
C LYS A 22 -35.61 -0.29 4.48
N SER A 23 -34.69 -0.50 3.54
CA SER A 23 -34.87 -1.44 2.42
C SER A 23 -34.51 -2.88 2.82
N CYS A 24 -33.26 -3.14 3.21
CA CYS A 24 -32.82 -4.52 3.51
C CYS A 24 -32.89 -4.91 5.00
N ALA A 25 -33.43 -4.04 5.87
CA ALA A 25 -33.55 -4.28 7.30
C ALA A 25 -32.23 -4.55 8.06
N LYS A 26 -31.06 -4.40 7.44
CA LYS A 26 -29.75 -4.63 8.07
C LYS A 26 -29.47 -3.60 9.16
N LYS A 27 -29.00 -4.06 10.32
CA LYS A 27 -28.62 -3.22 11.47
C LYS A 27 -27.12 -2.87 11.44
N TYR A 28 -26.79 -1.65 11.82
CA TYR A 28 -25.42 -1.15 11.96
C TYR A 28 -25.28 -0.44 13.32
N SER A 29 -24.14 -0.62 13.98
CA SER A 29 -23.79 0.11 15.21
C SER A 29 -23.10 1.43 14.84
N LEU A 30 -23.62 2.55 15.31
CA LEU A 30 -23.02 3.87 15.09
C LEU A 30 -21.62 3.97 15.73
N LYS A 31 -21.43 3.35 16.90
CA LYS A 31 -20.12 3.27 17.56
C LYS A 31 -19.08 2.59 16.67
N LYS A 32 -19.42 1.42 16.10
CA LYS A 32 -18.52 0.69 15.21
C LYS A 32 -18.21 1.49 13.93
N LEU A 33 -19.21 2.16 13.36
CA LEU A 33 -19.03 3.00 12.18
C LEU A 33 -18.07 4.16 12.45
N LYS A 34 -18.24 4.85 13.60
CA LYS A 34 -17.34 5.91 14.04
C LYS A 34 -15.92 5.39 14.31
N THR A 35 -15.79 4.19 14.88
CA THR A 35 -14.49 3.55 15.06
C THR A 35 -13.82 3.25 13.72
N ASP A 36 -14.53 2.66 12.77
CA ASP A 36 -13.99 2.37 11.44
C ASP A 36 -13.58 3.67 10.71
N GLU A 37 -14.35 4.76 10.86
CA GLU A 37 -14.01 6.09 10.33
C GLU A 37 -12.74 6.67 10.97
N ASN A 38 -12.62 6.61 12.30
CA ASN A 38 -11.41 7.04 13.00
C ASN A 38 -10.18 6.23 12.56
N ILE A 39 -10.34 4.92 12.32
CA ILE A 39 -9.26 4.06 11.83
C ILE A 39 -8.84 4.48 10.41
N LEU A 40 -9.80 4.76 9.53
CA LEU A 40 -9.53 5.25 8.18
C LEU A 40 -8.80 6.60 8.20
N ILE A 41 -9.24 7.53 9.04
CA ILE A 41 -8.57 8.82 9.22
C ILE A 41 -7.13 8.62 9.72
N GLY A 42 -6.91 7.72 10.69
CA GLY A 42 -5.57 7.39 11.16
C GLY A 42 -4.67 6.79 10.07
N PHE A 43 -5.22 5.95 9.19
CA PHE A 43 -4.51 5.39 8.02
C PHE A 43 -4.10 6.50 7.03
N TRP A 44 -5.03 7.42 6.74
CA TRP A 44 -4.81 8.59 5.87
C TRP A 44 -3.75 9.56 6.42
N GLN A 45 -3.75 9.76 7.75
CA GLN A 45 -2.73 10.53 8.48
C GLN A 45 -1.37 9.81 8.59
N ASN A 46 -1.23 8.65 7.94
CA ASN A 46 0.01 7.88 7.88
C ASN A 46 0.49 7.28 9.22
N LYS A 47 -0.40 7.22 10.23
CA LYS A 47 -0.11 6.65 11.55
C LYS A 47 0.17 5.15 11.47
N THR A 48 1.00 4.66 12.38
CA THR A 48 1.20 3.22 12.56
C THR A 48 0.01 2.61 13.31
N ALA A 49 -0.23 1.31 13.09
CA ALA A 49 -1.27 0.60 13.82
C ALA A 49 -1.05 0.61 15.35
N LEU A 50 0.21 0.71 15.80
CA LEU A 50 0.55 0.79 17.21
C LEU A 50 0.22 2.15 17.82
N GLU A 51 0.57 3.25 17.13
CA GLU A 51 0.23 4.60 17.56
C GLU A 51 -1.28 4.76 17.68
N LEU A 52 -2.01 4.38 16.63
CA LEU A 52 -3.47 4.50 16.60
C LEU A 52 -4.17 3.60 17.62
N SER A 53 -3.58 2.44 17.94
CA SER A 53 -4.07 1.55 19.00
C SER A 53 -4.03 2.19 20.37
N LYS A 54 -2.96 2.94 20.67
CA LYS A 54 -2.85 3.69 21.92
C LYS A 54 -3.81 4.88 21.94
N GLU A 55 -3.91 5.62 20.85
CA GLU A 55 -4.79 6.80 20.76
C GLU A 55 -6.27 6.45 20.90
N LEU A 56 -6.74 5.40 20.22
CA LEU A 56 -8.14 4.98 20.27
C LEU A 56 -8.44 4.02 21.43
N ASN A 57 -7.44 3.63 22.21
CA ASN A 57 -7.52 2.61 23.25
C ASN A 57 -8.18 1.30 22.74
N LEU A 58 -7.73 0.83 21.58
CA LEU A 58 -8.21 -0.39 20.92
C LEU A 58 -7.10 -1.42 20.83
N ASN A 59 -7.47 -2.70 20.74
CA ASN A 59 -6.50 -3.76 20.49
C ASN A 59 -5.76 -3.52 19.15
N TYR A 60 -4.43 -3.56 19.19
CA TYR A 60 -3.56 -3.45 18.01
C TYR A 60 -4.00 -4.36 16.86
N LYS A 61 -4.37 -5.61 17.14
CA LYS A 61 -4.79 -6.58 16.11
C LYS A 61 -6.02 -6.08 15.36
N THR A 62 -6.97 -5.44 16.03
CA THR A 62 -8.17 -4.87 15.40
C THR A 62 -7.80 -3.81 14.37
N ILE A 63 -6.91 -2.89 14.72
CA ILE A 63 -6.47 -1.82 13.82
C ILE A 63 -5.62 -2.39 12.69
N LYS A 64 -4.69 -3.31 12.98
CA LYS A 64 -3.89 -3.98 11.96
C LYS A 64 -4.78 -4.67 10.92
N THR A 65 -5.76 -5.46 11.35
CA THR A 65 -6.71 -6.12 10.44
C THR A 65 -7.45 -5.10 9.57
N ARG A 66 -7.91 -3.98 10.14
CA ARG A 66 -8.59 -2.93 9.37
C ARG A 66 -7.65 -2.23 8.39
N PHE A 67 -6.40 -1.98 8.76
CA PHE A 67 -5.40 -1.45 7.84
C PHE A 67 -5.11 -2.42 6.69
N ASP A 68 -4.99 -3.70 6.99
CA ASP A 68 -4.76 -4.74 5.99
C ASP A 68 -5.96 -4.84 5.02
N GLU A 69 -7.19 -4.74 5.52
CA GLU A 69 -8.41 -4.65 4.70
C GLU A 69 -8.40 -3.40 3.80
N ILE A 70 -7.98 -2.24 4.30
CA ILE A 70 -7.85 -1.00 3.51
C ILE A 70 -6.81 -1.20 2.40
N ARG A 71 -5.62 -1.73 2.72
CA ARG A 71 -4.57 -1.99 1.72
C ARG A 71 -5.03 -2.96 0.64
N TYR A 72 -5.75 -4.00 1.01
CA TYR A 72 -6.31 -4.96 0.05
C TYR A 72 -7.27 -4.26 -0.93
N LYS A 73 -8.20 -3.45 -0.42
CA LYS A 73 -9.12 -2.68 -1.27
C LYS A 73 -8.40 -1.66 -2.15
N LEU A 74 -7.41 -0.95 -1.59
CA LEU A 74 -6.56 -0.02 -2.34
C LEU A 74 -5.83 -0.72 -3.48
N SER A 75 -5.28 -1.91 -3.24
CA SER A 75 -4.59 -2.65 -4.29
C SER A 75 -5.51 -2.96 -5.47
N LYS A 76 -6.76 -3.35 -5.23
CA LYS A 76 -7.75 -3.56 -6.30
C LYS A 76 -8.08 -2.28 -7.04
N PHE A 77 -8.30 -1.18 -6.31
CA PHE A 77 -8.59 0.12 -6.89
C PHE A 77 -7.47 0.56 -7.85
N LEU A 78 -6.21 0.47 -7.41
CA LEU A 78 -5.05 0.85 -8.22
C LEU A 78 -4.88 -0.03 -9.46
N GLU A 79 -5.10 -1.35 -9.33
CA GLU A 79 -5.06 -2.26 -10.49
C GLU A 79 -6.17 -1.93 -11.50
N GLU A 80 -7.40 -1.72 -11.04
CA GLU A 80 -8.52 -1.32 -11.90
C GLU A 80 -8.26 0.02 -12.62
N GLU A 81 -7.67 0.98 -11.91
CA GLU A 81 -7.27 2.26 -12.48
C GLU A 81 -6.19 2.09 -13.54
N TYR A 82 -5.14 1.32 -13.23
CA TYR A 82 -4.07 1.01 -14.16
C TYR A 82 -4.61 0.40 -15.45
N PHE A 83 -5.56 -0.55 -15.38
CA PHE A 83 -6.12 -1.18 -16.58
C PHE A 83 -6.98 -0.23 -17.44
N LYS A 84 -7.61 0.79 -16.85
CA LYS A 84 -8.49 1.73 -17.58
C LYS A 84 -7.73 2.73 -18.45
N ILE A 85 -6.53 3.11 -18.05
CA ILE A 85 -5.80 4.21 -18.69
C ILE A 85 -4.88 3.67 -19.80
N PRO A 86 -4.88 4.25 -21.01
CA PRO A 86 -3.86 3.95 -22.03
C PRO A 86 -2.47 4.36 -21.52
N LYS A 87 -1.47 3.50 -21.71
CA LYS A 87 -0.12 3.74 -21.16
C LYS A 87 0.77 4.35 -22.22
N ASP A 88 1.39 5.47 -21.89
CA ASP A 88 2.44 6.12 -22.69
C ASP A 88 3.85 5.66 -22.31
N TYR A 89 3.99 4.96 -21.17
CA TYR A 89 5.24 4.39 -20.63
C TYR A 89 6.45 5.30 -20.82
N SER A 90 6.43 6.48 -20.18
CA SER A 90 7.50 7.47 -20.32
C SER A 90 8.81 7.05 -19.66
N GLU A 91 8.74 6.37 -18.50
CA GLU A 91 9.93 5.93 -17.77
C GLU A 91 9.71 4.56 -17.14
N TYR A 92 10.77 3.76 -17.03
CA TYR A 92 10.77 2.49 -16.31
C TYR A 92 12.13 2.26 -15.64
N GLU A 93 12.09 1.76 -14.41
CA GLU A 93 13.31 1.49 -13.62
C GLU A 93 13.13 0.24 -12.76
N GLU A 94 14.25 -0.46 -12.53
CA GLU A 94 14.30 -1.59 -11.61
C GLU A 94 14.93 -1.18 -10.27
N PHE A 95 14.20 -1.44 -9.19
CA PHE A 95 14.57 -1.08 -7.83
C PHE A 95 14.74 -2.31 -6.96
N TYR A 96 15.82 -2.34 -6.19
CA TYR A 96 16.13 -3.40 -5.23
C TYR A 96 16.05 -2.83 -3.83
N TYR A 97 14.94 -3.09 -3.16
CA TYR A 97 14.69 -2.59 -1.82
C TYR A 97 15.38 -3.46 -0.77
N PHE A 98 16.15 -2.82 0.10
CA PHE A 98 16.71 -3.43 1.31
C PHE A 98 16.08 -2.82 2.55
N SER A 99 15.62 -3.66 3.47
CA SER A 99 15.12 -3.22 4.76
C SER A 99 16.22 -2.49 5.55
N LYS A 100 15.81 -1.60 6.47
CA LYS A 100 16.76 -0.89 7.35
C LYS A 100 17.70 -1.84 8.09
N LYS A 101 17.19 -3.00 8.52
CA LYS A 101 17.97 -4.04 9.20
C LYS A 101 19.04 -4.63 8.27
N GLN A 102 18.70 -4.95 7.02
CA GLN A 102 19.65 -5.45 6.03
C GLN A 102 20.74 -4.42 5.71
N LYS A 103 20.36 -3.14 5.55
CA LYS A 103 21.32 -2.05 5.36
C LYS A 103 22.31 -1.93 6.53
N LEU A 104 21.83 -2.03 7.78
CA LEU A 104 22.70 -2.02 8.97
C LEU A 104 23.66 -3.21 9.03
N LEU A 105 23.24 -4.37 8.51
CA LEU A 105 24.07 -5.57 8.40
C LEU A 105 24.94 -5.58 7.14
N ASN A 106 24.94 -4.50 6.35
CA ASN A 106 25.64 -4.40 5.07
C ASN A 106 25.33 -5.55 4.09
N VAL A 107 24.09 -6.06 4.11
CA VAL A 107 23.64 -7.05 3.13
C VAL A 107 23.54 -6.35 1.76
N LYS A 108 24.31 -6.84 0.79
CA LYS A 108 24.36 -6.28 -0.57
C LYS A 108 23.77 -7.21 -1.63
N SER A 109 23.46 -8.45 -1.26
CA SER A 109 23.03 -9.44 -2.24
C SER A 109 21.64 -9.12 -2.80
N LEU A 110 21.52 -9.15 -4.13
CA LEU A 110 20.24 -8.98 -4.83
C LEU A 110 19.24 -10.10 -4.50
N TYR A 111 19.73 -11.29 -4.11
CA TYR A 111 18.88 -12.40 -3.68
C TYR A 111 18.11 -12.10 -2.38
N GLU A 112 18.66 -11.23 -1.53
CA GLU A 112 18.05 -10.83 -0.25
C GLU A 112 17.19 -9.56 -0.39
N ALA A 113 17.28 -8.87 -1.52
CA ALA A 113 16.50 -7.67 -1.80
C ALA A 113 15.09 -8.00 -2.27
N VAL A 114 14.17 -7.07 -2.04
CA VAL A 114 12.86 -7.08 -2.69
C VAL A 114 12.98 -6.36 -4.02
N ASN A 115 12.86 -7.11 -5.11
CA ASN A 115 12.95 -6.56 -6.46
C ASN A 115 11.59 -6.00 -6.90
N ILE A 116 11.60 -4.78 -7.43
CA ILE A 116 10.41 -4.02 -7.81
C ILE A 116 10.70 -3.35 -9.15
N ILE A 117 9.75 -3.41 -10.07
CA ILE A 117 9.78 -2.61 -11.29
C ILE A 117 8.83 -1.43 -11.10
N GLY A 118 9.33 -0.22 -11.32
CA GLY A 118 8.53 1.00 -11.35
C GLY A 118 8.34 1.49 -12.77
N PHE A 119 7.16 2.03 -13.05
CA PHE A 119 6.80 2.66 -14.31
C PHE A 119 6.26 4.06 -14.01
N TYR A 120 6.65 5.05 -14.78
CA TYR A 120 6.02 6.36 -14.78
C TYR A 120 5.20 6.50 -16.06
N SER A 121 3.92 6.83 -15.92
CA SER A 121 3.00 6.96 -17.05
C SER A 121 1.82 7.82 -16.63
N ASN A 122 1.35 8.71 -17.51
CA ASN A 122 0.21 9.60 -17.24
C ASN A 122 0.33 10.32 -15.88
N GLU A 123 1.50 10.89 -15.62
CA GLU A 123 1.85 11.61 -14.38
C GLU A 123 1.81 10.79 -13.09
N LYS A 124 1.63 9.46 -13.16
CA LYS A 124 1.54 8.55 -12.02
C LYS A 124 2.64 7.50 -12.04
N VAL A 125 3.02 7.07 -10.85
CA VAL A 125 3.93 5.95 -10.63
C VAL A 125 3.14 4.66 -10.47
N TYR A 126 3.51 3.63 -11.18
CA TYR A 126 2.98 2.29 -11.04
C TYR A 126 4.10 1.34 -10.64
N THR A 127 3.77 0.36 -9.81
CA THR A 127 4.74 -0.61 -9.30
C THR A 127 4.30 -2.03 -9.56
N LEU A 128 5.27 -2.87 -9.88
CA LEU A 128 5.12 -4.30 -10.06
C LEU A 128 6.15 -5.01 -9.17
N LEU A 129 5.66 -5.79 -8.20
CA LEU A 129 6.49 -6.59 -7.32
C LEU A 129 7.02 -7.81 -8.07
N MET A 130 8.34 -7.98 -8.13
CA MET A 130 8.97 -9.12 -8.77
C MET A 130 9.08 -10.32 -7.84
N PRO A 131 8.99 -11.56 -8.36
CA PRO A 131 9.11 -12.78 -7.58
C PRO A 131 10.39 -12.85 -6.75
N ASN A 132 10.30 -13.45 -5.57
CA ASN A 132 11.42 -13.56 -4.65
C ASN A 132 12.57 -14.38 -5.28
N LEU A 133 13.78 -13.82 -5.26
CA LEU A 133 14.97 -14.48 -5.80
C LEU A 133 15.61 -15.47 -4.81
N LYS A 134 15.30 -15.37 -3.51
CA LYS A 134 15.91 -16.15 -2.43
C LYS A 134 15.74 -17.67 -2.55
N HIS A 135 14.64 -18.11 -3.17
CA HIS A 135 14.30 -19.53 -3.29
C HIS A 135 14.51 -20.09 -4.71
N ARG A 136 15.14 -19.31 -5.62
CA ARG A 136 15.48 -19.83 -6.94
C ARG A 136 16.60 -20.86 -6.84
N ARG A 137 16.61 -21.84 -7.75
CA ARG A 137 17.68 -22.86 -7.81
C ARG A 137 19.07 -22.26 -7.97
N GLU A 138 19.16 -21.10 -8.62
CA GLU A 138 20.38 -20.32 -8.86
C GLU A 138 20.76 -19.41 -7.68
N SER A 139 19.95 -19.36 -6.61
CA SER A 139 20.24 -18.51 -5.45
C SER A 139 21.64 -18.83 -4.93
N LYS A 140 22.49 -17.81 -4.79
CA LYS A 140 23.92 -17.89 -4.41
C LYS A 140 24.92 -18.24 -5.52
N ASN A 141 24.52 -18.28 -6.78
CA ASN A 141 25.49 -18.28 -7.89
C ASN A 141 26.00 -16.85 -8.11
N GLU A 142 27.28 -16.61 -7.86
CA GLU A 142 27.94 -15.31 -8.04
C GLU A 142 27.82 -14.81 -9.50
N GLY A 143 28.03 -15.70 -10.48
CA GLY A 143 27.92 -15.34 -11.89
C GLY A 143 26.49 -14.93 -12.31
N PHE A 144 25.46 -15.53 -11.70
CA PHE A 144 24.08 -15.11 -11.95
C PHE A 144 23.75 -13.78 -11.27
N GLU A 145 24.32 -13.51 -10.09
CA GLU A 145 24.17 -12.21 -9.43
C GLU A 145 24.88 -11.09 -10.19
N GLU A 146 26.06 -11.35 -10.74
CA GLU A 146 26.76 -10.44 -11.65
C GLU A 146 25.94 -10.19 -12.92
N TYR A 147 25.35 -11.24 -13.49
CA TYR A 147 24.43 -11.12 -14.63
C TYR A 147 23.25 -10.19 -14.31
N LEU A 148 22.58 -10.40 -13.17
CA LEU A 148 21.47 -9.54 -12.74
C LEU A 148 21.91 -8.09 -12.54
N ASN A 149 23.08 -7.86 -11.94
CA ASN A 149 23.63 -6.52 -11.78
C ASN A 149 23.93 -5.84 -13.13
N TRP A 150 24.48 -6.58 -14.09
CA TRP A 150 24.77 -6.06 -15.43
C TRP A 150 23.48 -5.71 -16.18
N HIS A 151 22.50 -6.61 -16.15
CA HIS A 151 21.25 -6.44 -16.87
C HIS A 151 20.20 -5.60 -16.12
N LYS A 152 20.58 -5.02 -14.98
CA LYS A 152 19.72 -4.12 -14.22
C LYS A 152 19.31 -2.93 -15.08
N ILE A 153 18.02 -2.63 -15.06
CA ILE A 153 17.46 -1.52 -15.81
C ILE A 153 17.60 -0.23 -14.99
N TYR A 154 18.25 0.78 -15.55
CA TYR A 154 18.39 2.11 -14.94
C TYR A 154 18.15 3.22 -15.96
N SER A 155 17.57 4.33 -15.51
CA SER A 155 17.56 5.57 -16.28
C SER A 155 18.93 6.24 -16.24
N LYS A 156 19.36 6.78 -17.39
CA LYS A 156 20.64 7.52 -17.52
C LYS A 156 20.68 8.78 -16.63
N GLU A 157 19.52 9.37 -16.35
CA GLU A 157 19.36 10.52 -15.45
C GLU A 157 18.41 10.19 -14.29
N SER A 158 18.56 9.01 -13.69
CA SER A 158 17.68 8.48 -12.63
C SER A 158 17.37 9.51 -11.53
N TYR A 159 18.36 10.28 -11.07
CA TYR A 159 18.20 11.30 -10.02
C TYR A 159 17.22 12.45 -10.34
N LYS A 160 16.80 12.62 -11.61
CA LYS A 160 15.79 13.61 -12.02
C LYS A 160 14.41 13.00 -12.28
N THR A 161 14.31 11.67 -12.27
CA THR A 161 13.06 10.96 -12.60
C THR A 161 12.06 11.03 -11.45
N LYS A 162 10.78 10.89 -11.78
CA LYS A 162 9.73 10.77 -10.75
C LYS A 162 9.82 9.45 -9.98
N LEU A 163 10.38 8.42 -10.62
CA LEU A 163 10.66 7.14 -9.96
C LEU A 163 11.70 7.28 -8.84
N TYR A 164 12.74 8.12 -9.01
CA TYR A 164 13.70 8.40 -7.94
C TYR A 164 13.05 9.03 -6.70
N ASP A 165 12.18 10.02 -6.90
CA ASP A 165 11.41 10.62 -5.81
C ASP A 165 10.53 9.59 -5.11
N PHE A 166 9.88 8.71 -5.89
CA PHE A 166 9.07 7.62 -5.36
C PHE A 166 9.90 6.63 -4.54
N TRP A 167 11.07 6.20 -5.01
CA TRP A 167 11.93 5.26 -4.28
C TRP A 167 12.37 5.83 -2.93
N ARG A 168 12.75 7.11 -2.90
CA ARG A 168 13.07 7.79 -1.64
C ARG A 168 11.87 7.84 -0.70
N PHE A 169 10.70 8.19 -1.23
CA PHE A 169 9.45 8.19 -0.47
C PHE A 169 9.10 6.79 0.08
N LEU A 170 9.25 5.74 -0.71
CA LEU A 170 9.02 4.35 -0.33
C LEU A 170 9.93 3.94 0.82
N GLU A 171 11.24 4.22 0.71
CA GLU A 171 12.20 3.89 1.75
C GLU A 171 11.89 4.60 3.07
N GLU A 172 11.59 5.90 3.03
CA GLU A 172 11.22 6.67 4.23
C GLU A 172 9.93 6.14 4.87
N ASN A 173 8.89 5.85 4.08
CA ASN A 173 7.62 5.35 4.60
C ASN A 173 7.75 3.96 5.21
N LEU A 174 8.56 3.08 4.63
CA LEU A 174 8.70 1.71 5.13
C LEU A 174 9.53 1.61 6.42
N LYS A 175 10.35 2.63 6.77
CA LYS A 175 11.16 2.63 8.00
C LYS A 175 10.32 2.41 9.27
N LYS A 176 9.05 2.87 9.29
CA LYS A 176 8.17 2.75 10.46
C LYS A 176 7.71 1.33 10.76
N TYR A 177 7.77 0.42 9.79
CA TYR A 177 7.29 -0.96 9.98
C TYR A 177 8.35 -1.92 10.55
N LYS A 178 9.60 -1.46 10.76
CA LYS A 178 10.73 -2.30 11.25
C LYS A 178 10.97 -3.59 10.44
N GLY A 179 10.52 -3.62 9.19
CA GLY A 179 10.54 -4.79 8.31
C GLY A 179 9.12 -5.23 7.95
N VAL A 180 8.93 -5.61 6.69
CA VAL A 180 7.66 -6.13 6.17
C VAL A 180 7.94 -7.51 5.59
N GLU A 181 7.08 -8.48 5.91
CA GLU A 181 7.18 -9.83 5.36
C GLU A 181 6.93 -9.80 3.85
N TYR A 182 7.72 -10.56 3.09
CA TYR A 182 7.68 -10.56 1.62
C TYR A 182 6.26 -10.83 1.09
N ASP A 183 5.56 -11.82 1.63
CA ASP A 183 4.20 -12.22 1.20
C ASP A 183 3.15 -11.12 1.36
N THR A 184 3.39 -10.18 2.28
CA THR A 184 2.48 -9.03 2.50
C THR A 184 3.03 -7.74 1.91
N PHE A 185 4.28 -7.72 1.44
CA PHE A 185 4.98 -6.53 0.96
C PHE A 185 4.22 -5.83 -0.17
N PHE A 186 3.59 -6.61 -1.05
CA PHE A 186 2.75 -6.08 -2.14
C PHE A 186 1.73 -5.05 -1.66
N PHE A 187 1.05 -5.31 -0.53
CA PHE A 187 0.03 -4.41 0.01
C PHE A 187 0.62 -3.10 0.55
N TYR A 188 1.82 -3.14 1.11
CA TYR A 188 2.53 -1.95 1.58
C TYR A 188 3.11 -1.14 0.43
N LEU A 189 3.57 -1.82 -0.62
CA LEU A 189 4.02 -1.20 -1.86
C LEU A 189 2.87 -0.43 -2.51
N LYS A 190 1.68 -1.05 -2.64
CA LYS A 190 0.48 -0.40 -3.17
C LYS A 190 -0.05 0.72 -2.27
N GLU A 191 0.10 0.64 -0.95
CA GLU A 191 -0.16 1.78 -0.05
C GLU A 191 0.75 2.97 -0.38
N CYS A 192 2.05 2.72 -0.64
CA CYS A 192 2.99 3.79 -0.98
C CYS A 192 2.73 4.36 -2.38
N GLU A 193 2.43 3.52 -3.37
CA GLU A 193 2.00 3.92 -4.72
C GLU A 193 0.81 4.87 -4.64
N PHE A 194 -0.25 4.49 -3.91
CA PHE A 194 -1.42 5.32 -3.69
C PHE A 194 -1.07 6.66 -3.02
N LYS A 195 -0.29 6.63 -1.94
CA LYS A 195 0.04 7.84 -1.19
C LYS A 195 0.96 8.80 -1.93
N PHE A 196 1.70 8.31 -2.92
CA PHE A 196 2.57 9.13 -3.75
C PHE A 196 1.82 9.75 -4.94
N ASN A 197 0.89 9.00 -5.55
CA ASN A 197 0.19 9.44 -6.75
C ASN A 197 -0.96 10.42 -6.52
N TYR A 198 -1.47 10.50 -5.30
CA TYR A 198 -2.69 11.24 -4.98
C TYR A 198 -2.43 12.32 -3.95
N GLU A 199 -3.07 13.47 -4.12
CA GLU A 199 -3.03 14.53 -3.13
C GLU A 199 -3.83 14.17 -1.87
N LYS A 200 -3.61 14.88 -0.77
CA LYS A 200 -4.21 14.51 0.52
C LYS A 200 -5.74 14.52 0.50
N GLU A 201 -6.33 15.46 -0.21
CA GLU A 201 -7.78 15.59 -0.37
C GLU A 201 -8.34 14.41 -1.17
N GLU A 202 -7.72 14.07 -2.30
CA GLU A 202 -8.11 12.95 -3.18
C GLU A 202 -7.95 11.62 -2.46
N GLN A 203 -6.87 11.44 -1.70
CA GLN A 203 -6.64 10.23 -0.91
C GLN A 203 -7.82 9.96 0.03
N LEU A 204 -8.31 11.00 0.71
CA LEU A 204 -9.40 10.87 1.67
C LEU A 204 -10.72 10.53 0.98
N GLU A 205 -10.99 11.14 -0.17
CA GLU A 205 -12.18 10.85 -0.97
C GLU A 205 -12.17 9.40 -1.48
N ILE A 206 -11.07 8.96 -2.07
CA ILE A 206 -10.91 7.58 -2.56
C ILE A 206 -11.08 6.60 -1.41
N LEU A 207 -10.39 6.80 -0.29
CA LEU A 207 -10.47 5.92 0.89
C LEU A 207 -11.91 5.78 1.41
N LYS A 208 -12.69 6.87 1.42
CA LYS A 208 -14.10 6.85 1.85
C LYS A 208 -15.00 6.05 0.91
N ASN A 209 -14.59 5.88 -0.36
CA ASN A 209 -15.34 5.22 -1.41
C ASN A 209 -14.92 3.75 -1.67
N LEU A 210 -13.91 3.22 -0.96
CA LEU A 210 -13.45 1.82 -1.03
C LEU A 210 -14.37 0.80 -0.32
#